data_AF-A0A422N8T1-F1
#
_entry.id   AF-A0A422N8T1-F1
#
_cell.length_a   1.000
_cell.length_b   1.000
_cell.length_c   1.000
_cell.angle_alpha   90.00
_cell.angle_beta   90.00
_cell.angle_gamma   90.00
#
_symmetry.space_group_name_H-M   'P 1'
#
loop_
_entity.id
_entity.type
_entity.pdbx_description
1 polymer ?
#
loop_
_entity_poly.entity_id
_entity_poly.type
_entity_poly.pdbx_seq_one_letter_code
_entity_poly.pdbx_strand_id
1 'polypeptide(L)'
;MMRAVHVAFFLCLLLITQPAVGRIDVARRPAGSYCGDYLGVVKGRISTGAARDTFDIWLDAFGDKYSCKKEKYTFDERTNQMTVVGATDPKDCLGKILIKNGLSLTVSYSPKEDVLDLDLGIVRLQLTACA
;
A
#
# COMPACT_ATOMS: atom_id res chain seq x y z
N MET A 1 -55.20 14.37 30.21
CA MET A 1 -54.63 13.84 28.94
C MET A 1 -53.22 14.37 28.60
N MET A 2 -52.49 15.06 29.49
CA MET A 2 -51.15 15.61 29.21
C MET A 2 -49.96 14.78 29.73
N ARG A 3 -50.18 13.76 30.58
CA ARG A 3 -49.08 12.97 31.19
C ARG A 3 -48.55 11.83 30.33
N ALA A 4 -49.33 11.33 29.36
CA ALA A 4 -48.93 10.20 28.52
C ALA A 4 -47.98 10.60 27.36
N VAL A 5 -48.03 11.87 26.94
CA VAL A 5 -47.25 12.37 25.78
C VAL A 5 -45.76 12.54 26.13
N HIS A 6 -45.44 12.92 27.37
CA HIS A 6 -44.05 13.16 27.79
C HIS A 6 -43.26 11.88 28.05
N VAL A 7 -43.94 10.79 28.45
CA VAL A 7 -43.28 9.49 28.69
C VAL A 7 -42.87 8.83 27.37
N ALA A 8 -43.68 8.96 26.32
CA ALA A 8 -43.35 8.42 25.00
C ALA A 8 -42.18 9.15 24.32
N PHE A 9 -42.08 10.47 24.52
CA PHE A 9 -41.00 11.26 23.91
C PHE A 9 -39.63 10.97 24.53
N PHE A 10 -39.58 10.70 25.84
CA PHE A 10 -38.34 10.34 26.53
C PHE A 10 -37.84 8.92 26.20
N LEU A 11 -38.75 7.98 25.89
CA LEU A 11 -38.38 6.61 25.54
C LEU A 11 -37.77 6.49 24.13
N CYS A 12 -38.10 7.42 23.22
CA CYS A 12 -37.57 7.42 21.84
C CYS A 12 -36.12 7.93 21.76
N LEU A 13 -35.68 8.78 22.71
CA LEU A 13 -34.31 9.32 22.72
C LEU A 13 -33.25 8.31 23.21
N LEU A 14 -33.65 7.27 23.96
CA LEU A 14 -32.74 6.25 24.47
C LEU A 14 -32.38 5.16 23.43
N LEU A 15 -33.07 5.12 22.28
CA LEU A 15 -32.78 4.16 21.20
C LEU A 15 -31.72 4.63 20.20
N ILE A 16 -31.29 5.90 20.27
CA ILE A 16 -30.36 6.50 19.28
C ILE A 16 -28.90 6.45 19.77
N THR A 17 -28.64 6.16 21.04
CA THR A 17 -27.29 5.89 21.56
C THR A 17 -26.94 4.42 21.38
N GLN A 18 -26.94 3.93 20.14
CA GLN A 18 -26.19 2.71 19.87
C GLN A 18 -24.70 3.08 19.98
N PRO A 19 -23.90 2.39 20.80
CA PRO A 19 -22.46 2.56 20.72
C PRO A 19 -22.10 2.18 19.29
N ALA A 20 -21.52 3.12 18.54
CA ALA A 20 -20.91 2.80 17.26
C ALA A 20 -19.89 1.70 17.56
N VAL A 21 -20.27 0.45 17.29
CA VAL A 21 -19.34 -0.68 17.31
C VAL A 21 -18.29 -0.28 16.28
N GLY A 22 -17.15 0.18 16.78
CA GLY A 22 -16.07 0.67 15.95
C GLY A 22 -15.78 -0.41 14.92
N ARG A 23 -15.86 -0.06 13.65
CA ARG A 23 -15.43 -0.94 12.57
C ARG A 23 -13.97 -1.29 12.88
N ILE A 24 -13.71 -2.57 13.18
CA ILE A 24 -12.35 -3.08 13.25
C ILE A 24 -11.87 -3.13 11.80
N ASP A 25 -11.25 -2.03 11.36
CA ASP A 25 -10.55 -1.98 10.08
C ASP A 25 -9.22 -2.68 10.30
N VAL A 26 -9.16 -3.98 9.99
CA VAL A 26 -7.90 -4.72 9.99
C VAL A 26 -7.05 -4.09 8.90
N ALA A 27 -5.94 -3.44 9.29
CA ALA A 27 -5.02 -2.81 8.35
C ALA A 27 -4.64 -3.81 7.25
N ARG A 28 -5.15 -3.56 6.05
CA ARG A 28 -4.94 -4.44 4.90
C ARG A 28 -3.53 -4.16 4.40
N ARG A 29 -2.67 -5.17 4.43
CA ARG A 29 -1.35 -5.12 3.79
C ARG A 29 -1.49 -5.50 2.32
N PRO A 30 -0.61 -5.01 1.43
CA PRO A 30 -0.57 -5.45 0.05
C PRO A 30 -0.30 -6.95 -0.02
N ALA A 31 -1.09 -7.69 -0.79
CA ALA A 31 -1.02 -9.14 -0.88
C ALA A 31 -1.22 -9.59 -2.33
N GLY A 32 -0.27 -10.36 -2.86
CA GLY A 32 -0.34 -10.89 -4.22
C GLY A 32 0.59 -10.15 -5.18
N SER A 33 0.24 -10.15 -6.46
CA SER A 33 1.06 -9.54 -7.50
C SER A 33 0.40 -8.27 -8.04
N TYR A 34 1.17 -7.19 -8.10
CA TYR A 34 0.79 -5.90 -8.64
C TYR A 34 1.63 -5.58 -9.87
N CYS A 35 0.98 -5.16 -10.95
CA CYS A 35 1.58 -4.86 -12.24
C CYS A 35 1.16 -3.47 -12.69
N GLY A 36 2.03 -2.78 -13.41
CA GLY A 36 1.71 -1.49 -14.00
C GLY A 36 2.81 -1.02 -14.92
N ASP A 37 2.51 0.05 -15.66
CA ASP A 37 3.48 0.68 -16.54
C ASP A 37 3.33 2.20 -16.54
N TYR A 38 4.39 2.86 -16.97
CA TYR A 38 4.42 4.26 -17.27
C TYR A 38 4.69 4.43 -18.76
N LEU A 39 3.65 4.79 -19.52
CA LEU A 39 3.70 5.11 -20.95
C LEU A 39 4.40 4.04 -21.81
N GLY A 40 4.34 2.77 -21.39
CA GLY A 40 5.00 1.64 -22.05
C GLY A 40 6.53 1.62 -21.97
N VAL A 41 7.19 2.62 -21.35
CA VAL A 41 8.66 2.75 -21.27
C VAL A 41 9.23 2.22 -19.97
N VAL A 42 8.43 2.24 -18.90
CA VAL A 42 8.78 1.59 -17.64
C VAL A 42 7.65 0.65 -17.27
N LYS A 43 7.96 -0.62 -17.01
CA LYS A 43 7.02 -1.61 -16.50
C LYS A 43 7.49 -2.07 -15.14
N GLY A 44 6.56 -2.17 -14.20
CA GLY A 44 6.83 -2.63 -12.85
C GLY A 44 5.96 -3.83 -12.50
N ARG A 45 6.54 -4.76 -11.76
CA ARG A 45 5.81 -5.79 -11.04
C ARG A 45 6.35 -5.90 -9.63
N ILE A 46 5.46 -5.88 -8.64
CA ILE A 46 5.76 -6.24 -7.25
C ILE A 46 4.95 -7.48 -6.90
N SER A 47 5.57 -8.46 -6.26
CA SER A 47 4.88 -9.64 -5.73
C SER A 47 5.16 -9.73 -4.24
N THR A 48 4.13 -9.54 -3.42
CA THR A 48 4.22 -9.73 -1.97
C THR A 48 3.83 -11.17 -1.64
N GLY A 49 4.69 -11.86 -0.89
CA GLY A 49 4.50 -13.25 -0.49
C GLY A 49 3.74 -13.40 0.82
N ALA A 50 3.61 -14.63 1.29
CA ALA A 50 3.05 -14.93 2.63
C ALA A 50 3.89 -14.33 3.77
N ALA A 51 5.19 -14.07 3.52
CA ALA A 51 6.06 -13.33 4.43
C ALA A 51 5.70 -11.84 4.37
N ARG A 52 5.32 -11.26 5.52
CA ARG A 52 4.80 -9.88 5.60
C ARG A 52 5.88 -8.79 5.55
N ASP A 53 7.13 -9.17 5.38
CA ASP A 53 8.32 -8.32 5.47
C ASP A 53 9.22 -8.40 4.23
N THR A 54 8.83 -9.17 3.20
CA THR A 54 9.55 -9.21 1.93
C THR A 54 8.64 -9.14 0.70
N PHE A 55 9.17 -8.60 -0.39
CA PHE A 55 8.55 -8.69 -1.72
C PHE A 55 9.59 -9.00 -2.79
N ASP A 56 9.11 -9.47 -3.94
CA ASP A 56 9.89 -9.56 -5.16
C ASP A 56 9.52 -8.38 -6.07
N ILE A 57 10.51 -7.75 -6.69
CA ILE A 57 10.31 -6.66 -7.66
C ILE A 57 10.97 -7.00 -8.99
N TRP A 58 10.25 -6.69 -10.06
CA TRP A 58 10.75 -6.71 -11.42
C TRP A 58 10.47 -5.37 -12.07
N LEU A 59 11.48 -4.83 -12.76
CA LEU A 59 11.40 -3.56 -13.48
C LEU A 59 11.96 -3.76 -14.88
N ASP A 60 11.26 -3.26 -15.89
CA ASP A 60 11.79 -3.07 -17.24
C ASP A 60 11.72 -1.59 -17.54
N ALA A 61 12.88 -0.94 -17.55
CA ALA A 61 12.99 0.50 -17.71
C ALA A 61 13.93 0.78 -18.88
N PHE A 62 13.41 1.41 -19.94
CA PHE A 62 14.19 1.77 -21.12
C PHE A 62 14.92 0.59 -21.78
N GLY A 63 14.35 -0.62 -21.67
CA GLY A 63 14.91 -1.85 -22.24
C GLY A 63 15.84 -2.62 -21.30
N ASP A 64 16.26 -2.03 -20.18
CA ASP A 64 17.00 -2.74 -19.14
C ASP A 64 16.03 -3.46 -18.20
N LYS A 65 16.30 -4.75 -17.97
CA LYS A 65 15.48 -5.61 -17.10
C LYS A 65 16.18 -5.86 -15.78
N TYR A 66 15.48 -5.58 -14.71
CA TYR A 66 15.95 -5.73 -13.34
C TYR A 66 15.01 -6.68 -12.59
N SER A 67 15.58 -7.56 -11.77
CA SER A 67 14.82 -8.46 -10.92
C SER A 67 15.52 -8.63 -9.59
N CYS A 68 14.84 -8.23 -8.53
CA CYS A 68 15.33 -8.34 -7.16
C CYS A 68 14.29 -9.11 -6.35
N LYS A 69 14.76 -10.13 -5.62
CA LYS A 69 13.89 -11.07 -4.89
C LYS A 69 14.11 -10.91 -3.41
N LYS A 70 13.03 -11.10 -2.63
CA LYS A 70 13.03 -11.04 -1.17
C LYS A 70 13.56 -9.71 -0.62
N GLU A 71 13.24 -8.62 -1.30
CA GLU A 71 13.50 -7.26 -0.86
C GLU A 71 12.80 -7.02 0.47
N LYS A 72 13.57 -6.70 1.51
CA LYS A 72 13.04 -6.49 2.85
C LYS A 72 12.36 -5.13 2.95
N TYR A 73 11.20 -5.11 3.57
CA TYR A 73 10.48 -3.87 3.84
C TYR A 73 9.82 -3.86 5.21
N THR A 74 9.60 -2.67 5.74
CA THR A 74 8.70 -2.43 6.86
C THR A 74 7.43 -1.77 6.34
N PHE A 75 6.29 -2.04 6.98
CA PHE A 75 5.01 -1.44 6.63
C PHE A 75 4.47 -0.64 7.81
N ASP A 76 4.24 0.65 7.59
CA ASP A 76 3.55 1.51 8.55
C ASP A 76 2.05 1.45 8.28
N GLU A 77 1.31 0.73 9.14
CA GLU A 77 -0.15 0.54 9.02
C GLU A 77 -0.95 1.84 9.20
N ARG A 78 -0.35 2.90 9.77
CA ARG A 78 -0.99 4.20 9.96
C ARG A 78 -0.92 5.05 8.69
N THR A 79 0.19 4.97 7.96
CA THR A 79 0.43 5.76 6.74
C THR A 79 0.29 4.96 5.46
N ASN A 80 0.15 3.64 5.56
CA ASN A 80 0.22 2.67 4.47
C ASN A 80 1.49 2.76 3.63
N GLN A 81 2.60 3.22 4.22
CA GLN A 81 3.88 3.32 3.53
C GLN A 81 4.69 2.04 3.72
N MET A 82 5.38 1.63 2.66
CA MET A 82 6.37 0.57 2.67
C MET A 82 7.77 1.20 2.59
N THR A 83 8.58 1.00 3.62
CA THR A 83 9.99 1.42 3.61
C THR A 83 10.86 0.24 3.24
N VAL A 84 11.52 0.30 2.09
CA VAL A 84 12.44 -0.76 1.63
C VAL A 84 13.78 -0.59 2.31
N VAL A 85 14.18 -1.58 3.13
CA VAL A 85 15.33 -1.50 4.02
C VAL A 85 16.64 -1.35 3.25
N GLY A 86 16.75 -1.98 2.08
CA GLY A 86 17.95 -1.98 1.23
C GLY A 86 18.03 -0.86 0.20
N ALA A 87 17.02 0.02 0.08
CA ALA A 87 16.93 0.97 -1.03
C ALA A 87 18.09 1.97 -1.13
N THR A 88 18.85 2.18 -0.05
CA THR A 88 20.03 3.06 0.00
C THR A 88 21.35 2.32 0.22
N ASP A 89 21.34 0.98 0.20
CA ASP A 89 22.54 0.16 0.33
C ASP A 89 23.08 -0.23 -1.07
N PRO A 90 24.30 0.18 -1.46
CA PRO A 90 24.89 -0.20 -2.74
C PRO A 90 25.22 -1.70 -2.88
N LYS A 91 25.15 -2.47 -1.80
CA LYS A 91 25.32 -3.94 -1.80
C LYS A 91 23.99 -4.69 -1.95
N ASP A 92 22.87 -4.00 -1.73
CA ASP A 92 21.53 -4.52 -1.94
C ASP A 92 21.20 -4.58 -3.44
N CYS A 93 20.35 -5.53 -3.85
CA CYS A 93 19.99 -5.68 -5.26
C CYS A 93 19.30 -4.44 -5.80
N LEU A 94 18.25 -3.99 -5.11
CA LEU A 94 17.48 -2.84 -5.52
C LEU A 94 18.23 -1.54 -5.21
N GLY A 95 18.87 -1.46 -4.05
CA GLY A 95 19.67 -0.30 -3.65
C GLY A 95 20.79 0.04 -4.65
N LYS A 96 21.51 -0.98 -5.14
CA LYS A 96 22.53 -0.80 -6.20
C LYS A 96 21.93 -0.19 -7.47
N ILE A 97 20.75 -0.64 -7.89
CA ILE A 97 20.08 -0.14 -9.11
C ILE A 97 19.64 1.31 -8.89
N LEU A 98 19.02 1.61 -7.75
CA LEU A 98 18.56 2.97 -7.42
C LEU A 98 19.73 3.95 -7.39
N ILE A 99 20.79 3.63 -6.65
CA ILE A 99 21.98 4.49 -6.53
C ILE A 99 22.68 4.68 -7.89
N LYS A 100 22.89 3.61 -8.65
CA LYS A 100 23.55 3.68 -9.97
C LYS A 100 22.82 4.63 -10.92
N ASN A 101 21.50 4.70 -10.82
CA ASN A 101 20.66 5.53 -11.70
C ASN A 101 20.23 6.85 -11.06
N GLY A 102 20.72 7.20 -9.86
CA GLY A 102 20.34 8.43 -9.16
C GLY A 102 18.86 8.51 -8.78
N LEU A 103 18.22 7.36 -8.56
CA LEU A 103 16.80 7.24 -8.21
C LEU A 103 16.61 7.16 -6.70
N SER A 104 15.47 7.64 -6.23
CA SER A 104 14.93 7.31 -4.90
C SER A 104 13.83 6.26 -5.03
N LEU A 105 13.34 5.74 -3.91
CA LEU A 105 12.17 4.87 -3.91
C LEU A 105 11.30 5.17 -2.70
N THR A 106 10.06 5.55 -2.97
CA THR A 106 8.96 5.57 -1.99
C THR A 106 7.87 4.65 -2.49
N VAL A 107 7.35 3.80 -1.61
CA VAL A 107 6.24 2.90 -1.91
C VAL A 107 5.10 3.17 -0.95
N SER A 108 3.90 3.43 -1.47
CA SER A 108 2.68 3.55 -0.68
C SER A 108 1.61 2.63 -1.20
N TYR A 109 0.80 2.10 -0.28
CA TYR A 109 -0.33 1.24 -0.58
C TYR A 109 -1.64 1.98 -0.34
N SER A 110 -2.58 1.83 -1.26
CA SER A 110 -3.93 2.37 -1.17
C SER A 110 -4.93 1.22 -0.91
N PRO A 111 -5.27 0.91 0.37
CA PRO A 111 -6.06 -0.28 0.70
C PRO A 111 -7.47 -0.30 0.10
N LYS A 112 -8.04 0.87 -0.20
CA LYS A 112 -9.37 1.00 -0.80
C LYS A 112 -9.40 0.59 -2.27
N GLU A 113 -8.31 0.86 -2.98
CA GLU A 113 -8.21 0.64 -4.43
C GLU A 113 -7.38 -0.61 -4.75
N ASP A 114 -6.68 -1.16 -3.75
CA ASP A 114 -5.72 -2.26 -3.90
C ASP A 114 -4.63 -1.91 -4.94
N VAL A 115 -3.97 -0.77 -4.71
CA VAL A 115 -2.95 -0.20 -5.60
C VAL A 115 -1.68 0.11 -4.82
N LEU A 116 -0.53 -0.19 -5.42
CA LEU A 116 0.78 0.27 -4.99
C LEU A 116 1.23 1.44 -5.85
N ASP A 117 1.48 2.58 -5.22
CA ASP A 117 2.14 3.73 -5.84
C ASP A 117 3.65 3.62 -5.59
N LEU A 118 4.41 3.52 -6.69
CA LEU A 118 5.87 3.51 -6.70
C LEU A 118 6.37 4.86 -7.20
N ASP A 119 7.01 5.62 -6.33
CA ASP A 119 7.64 6.89 -6.67
C ASP A 119 9.15 6.73 -6.72
N LEU A 120 9.72 6.85 -7.92
CA LEU A 120 11.16 6.75 -8.18
C LEU A 120 11.87 8.12 -8.14
N GLY A 121 11.18 9.17 -7.68
CA GLY A 121 11.67 10.56 -7.64
C GLY A 121 11.55 11.30 -8.98
N ILE A 122 11.72 10.59 -10.10
CA ILE A 122 11.57 11.15 -11.46
C ILE A 122 10.28 10.70 -12.16
N VAL A 123 9.72 9.58 -11.72
CA VAL A 123 8.52 8.96 -12.30
C VAL A 123 7.73 8.27 -11.20
N ARG A 124 6.41 8.32 -11.31
CA ARG A 124 5.49 7.58 -10.45
C ARG A 124 4.77 6.52 -11.28
N LEU A 125 4.80 5.29 -10.79
CA LEU A 125 4.09 4.15 -11.35
C LEU A 125 2.95 3.77 -10.42
N GLN A 126 1.78 3.51 -11.00
CA GLN A 126 0.67 2.89 -10.29
C GLN A 126 0.63 1.42 -10.67
N LEU A 127 0.77 0.55 -9.68
CA LEU A 127 0.67 -0.89 -9.84
C LEU A 127 -0.65 -1.38 -9.26
N THR A 128 -1.52 -1.91 -10.12
CA THR A 128 -2.79 -2.55 -9.74
C THR A 128 -2.60 -4.07 -9.69
N ALA A 129 -3.55 -4.82 -9.15
CA ALA A 129 -3.49 -6.28 -9.21
C ALA A 129 -3.24 -6.77 -10.65
N CYS A 130 -2.25 -7.64 -10.84
CA CYS A 130 -1.94 -8.22 -12.14
C CYS A 130 -3.15 -9.02 -12.66
N ALA A 131 -3.41 -8.93 -13.97
CA ALA A 131 -4.39 -9.77 -14.67
C ALA A 131 -3.90 -11.22 -14.84
#